data_AF-A0AAN8QVC2-F1
#
_entry.id   AF-A0AAN8QVC2-F1
#
_cell.length_a   1.000
_cell.length_b   1.000
_cell.length_c   1.000
_cell.angle_alpha   90.00
_cell.angle_beta   90.00
_cell.angle_gamma   90.00
#
_symmetry.space_group_name_H-M   'P 1'
#
loop_
_entity.id
_entity.type
_entity.pdbx_description
1 polymer ?
#
loop_
_entity_poly.entity_id
_entity_poly.type
_entity_poly.pdbx_seq_one_letter_code
_entity_poly.pdbx_strand_id
1 'polypeptide(L)'
;MAIMCFLAIIILTFLLGVADCAGTEGTGVLDTDTDCPSLCNCEDNGMLLRVDCVDLGFAELPSKLSVFTSYLDLSMNNLTLLPNRALSNLHFLQELRLAGNDLTDIPEGAFSGLFNLKVLMLQNNHLKQVPSKALENLRNLQSLRLDANHIASVPESSFRGLASLRHLWLDDNALTEVPVHALAILPTLQAVTLALNSITHIPDHAFANLTSLVVLHLHNNQIQSLGERCFDGLLSLETLDLNYNDLAMFPMAIRALPNLKELSFHSNNIRSVPEHAFVGNPSLVTIYFYNNPIQFVGKSTFQHLPALRMLSLNGATEITEFPDLTGTNSLETLAVTGTHISSLPGNLCDQLPNLIQLDLSHNLIQHLPSFRGCRKIQKIDLHQNHIHEVPADTFLELTGLRTLDLSSNLLSSVPMEGFQDLTHLRLAGNTALRHTLPAQRLPKLRVVEMPYAFQCCAFVAGPGENSKYPYIWKTRNISKDLVTGKEIHIVANQGTYLKKNNP
;
A
#
# COMPACT_ATOMS: atom_id res chain seq x y z
N MET A 1 -23.74 -28.16 38.72
CA MET A 1 -23.39 -29.60 38.81
C MET A 1 -24.55 -30.56 38.47
N ALA A 2 -25.55 -30.12 37.68
CA ALA A 2 -26.69 -30.97 37.25
C ALA A 2 -26.80 -31.11 35.71
N ILE A 3 -25.86 -30.54 34.95
CA ILE A 3 -25.87 -30.55 33.47
C ILE A 3 -25.01 -31.71 32.91
N MET A 4 -24.11 -32.29 33.71
CA MET A 4 -23.29 -33.44 33.32
C MET A 4 -24.03 -34.79 33.37
N CYS A 5 -25.23 -34.86 33.97
CA CYS A 5 -26.03 -36.09 33.99
C CYS A 5 -26.89 -36.31 32.74
N PHE A 6 -27.19 -35.27 31.96
CA PHE A 6 -28.05 -35.40 30.78
C PHE A 6 -27.31 -35.97 29.55
N LEU A 7 -25.99 -35.78 29.45
CA LEU A 7 -25.19 -36.34 28.36
C LEU A 7 -24.94 -37.85 28.49
N ALA A 8 -24.97 -38.41 29.70
CA ALA A 8 -24.67 -39.83 29.92
C ALA A 8 -25.85 -40.77 29.62
N ILE A 9 -27.08 -40.27 29.60
CA ILE A 9 -28.30 -41.10 29.40
C ILE A 9 -28.61 -41.29 27.91
N ILE A 10 -28.18 -40.38 27.03
CA ILE A 10 -28.39 -40.48 25.57
C ILE A 10 -27.37 -41.43 24.92
N ILE A 11 -26.18 -41.58 25.52
CA ILE A 11 -25.11 -42.45 24.99
C ILE A 11 -25.35 -43.94 25.34
N LEU A 12 -26.17 -44.23 26.36
CA LEU A 12 -26.40 -45.61 26.82
C LEU A 12 -27.58 -46.31 26.12
N THR A 13 -28.50 -45.58 25.49
CA THR A 13 -29.66 -46.14 24.77
C THR A 13 -29.36 -46.55 23.32
N PHE A 14 -28.18 -46.22 22.78
CA PHE A 14 -27.77 -46.59 21.43
C PHE A 14 -27.01 -47.92 21.31
N LEU A 15 -26.70 -48.60 22.43
CA LEU A 15 -25.85 -49.80 22.46
C LEU A 15 -26.61 -51.13 22.61
N LEU A 16 -27.95 -51.13 22.62
CA LEU A 16 -28.75 -52.36 22.71
C LEU A 16 -29.90 -52.32 21.68
N GLY A 17 -29.63 -52.85 20.49
CA GLY A 17 -30.58 -52.93 19.39
C GLY A 17 -30.19 -53.99 18.35
N VAL A 18 -30.19 -55.24 18.82
CA VAL A 18 -30.43 -56.53 18.12
C VAL A 18 -30.19 -56.57 16.60
N ALA A 19 -29.18 -57.34 16.21
CA ALA A 19 -28.99 -57.84 14.85
C ALA A 19 -30.11 -58.80 14.46
N ASP A 20 -30.80 -58.53 13.36
CA ASP A 20 -31.60 -59.51 12.64
C ASP A 20 -31.36 -59.38 11.14
N CYS A 21 -31.05 -60.51 10.50
CA CYS A 21 -30.72 -60.61 9.07
C CYS A 21 -32.00 -60.93 8.27
N ALA A 22 -32.38 -60.08 7.33
CA ALA A 22 -33.10 -60.46 6.11
C ALA A 22 -33.02 -59.31 5.09
N GLY A 23 -32.60 -59.63 3.86
CA GLY A 23 -32.48 -58.65 2.78
C GLY A 23 -33.81 -58.35 2.10
N THR A 24 -33.91 -57.15 1.52
CA THR A 24 -34.39 -56.83 0.16
C THR A 24 -34.42 -55.31 -0.01
N GLU A 25 -34.04 -54.86 -1.21
CA GLU A 25 -34.36 -53.61 -1.91
C GLU A 25 -34.93 -52.40 -1.16
N GLY A 26 -34.38 -51.21 -1.45
CA GLY A 26 -35.11 -49.96 -1.25
C GLY A 26 -34.22 -48.74 -1.17
N THR A 27 -34.14 -47.99 -2.27
CA THR A 27 -33.72 -46.59 -2.29
C THR A 27 -34.57 -45.77 -1.33
N GLY A 28 -34.12 -45.63 -0.09
CA GLY A 28 -34.69 -44.74 0.90
C GLY A 28 -33.81 -43.51 1.03
N VAL A 29 -34.16 -42.44 0.33
CA VAL A 29 -33.72 -41.08 0.68
C VAL A 29 -34.22 -40.84 2.10
N LEU A 30 -33.29 -40.77 3.05
CA LEU A 30 -33.56 -40.20 4.36
C LEU A 30 -33.70 -38.70 4.16
N ASP A 31 -34.94 -38.24 4.02
CA ASP A 31 -35.33 -36.83 4.21
C ASP A 31 -34.96 -36.45 5.65
N THR A 32 -33.75 -35.90 5.84
CA THR A 32 -33.44 -35.11 7.01
C THR A 32 -34.13 -33.76 6.80
N ASP A 33 -35.19 -33.54 7.57
CA ASP A 33 -35.86 -32.26 7.82
C ASP A 33 -34.82 -31.13 7.81
N THR A 34 -34.67 -30.45 6.68
CA THR A 34 -33.52 -29.57 6.45
C THR A 34 -33.71 -28.32 7.30
N ASP A 35 -32.91 -28.19 8.35
CA ASP A 35 -32.70 -27.01 9.21
C ASP A 35 -32.28 -25.73 8.44
N CYS A 36 -32.28 -25.79 7.11
CA CYS A 36 -31.91 -24.74 6.19
C CYS A 36 -33.15 -23.98 5.70
N PRO A 37 -33.16 -22.64 5.76
CA PRO A 37 -34.25 -21.85 5.17
C PRO A 37 -34.40 -22.07 3.67
N SER A 38 -35.62 -21.99 3.17
CA SER A 38 -35.91 -22.14 1.74
C SER A 38 -35.14 -21.11 0.89
N LEU A 39 -34.61 -21.55 -0.26
CA LEU A 39 -33.79 -20.77 -1.20
C LEU A 39 -32.36 -20.48 -0.74
N CYS A 40 -32.06 -20.62 0.56
CA CYS A 40 -30.71 -20.47 1.07
C CYS A 40 -29.89 -21.74 0.85
N ASN A 41 -28.57 -21.57 0.82
CA ASN A 41 -27.62 -22.67 0.84
C ASN A 41 -27.07 -22.83 2.27
N CYS A 42 -27.03 -24.06 2.78
CA CYS A 42 -26.51 -24.32 4.11
C CYS A 42 -25.42 -25.38 4.10
N GLU A 43 -24.38 -25.13 4.88
CA GLU A 43 -23.24 -26.03 5.03
C GLU A 43 -23.05 -26.40 6.50
N ASP A 44 -22.94 -27.70 6.76
CA ASP A 44 -22.61 -28.22 8.08
C ASP A 44 -21.13 -28.01 8.39
N ASN A 45 -20.84 -27.36 9.52
CA ASN A 45 -19.50 -27.15 10.06
C ASN A 45 -19.39 -27.81 11.43
N GLY A 46 -19.36 -29.15 11.44
CA GLY A 46 -19.41 -29.96 12.66
C GLY A 46 -20.80 -29.92 13.30
N MET A 47 -20.92 -29.38 14.51
CA MET A 47 -22.22 -29.17 15.18
C MET A 47 -22.85 -27.80 14.88
N LEU A 48 -22.19 -26.96 14.09
CA LEU A 48 -22.64 -25.61 13.77
C LEU A 48 -23.04 -25.53 12.31
N LEU A 49 -23.98 -24.65 12.00
CA LEU A 49 -24.49 -24.43 10.65
C LEU A 49 -23.93 -23.12 10.08
N ARG A 50 -23.59 -23.11 8.79
CA ARG A 50 -23.37 -21.90 8.00
C ARG A 50 -24.54 -21.72 7.06
N VAL A 51 -25.16 -20.55 7.06
CA VAL A 51 -26.33 -20.23 6.24
C VAL A 51 -25.98 -19.09 5.30
N ASP A 52 -26.11 -19.33 4.01
CA ASP A 52 -25.83 -18.39 2.93
C ASP A 52 -27.12 -18.11 2.15
N CYS A 53 -27.58 -16.86 2.22
CA CYS A 53 -28.80 -16.37 1.62
C CYS A 53 -28.53 -15.12 0.75
N VAL A 54 -27.39 -15.07 0.07
CA VAL A 54 -26.96 -13.91 -0.72
C VAL A 54 -27.71 -13.77 -2.05
N ASP A 55 -28.08 -12.54 -2.42
CA ASP A 55 -28.64 -12.20 -3.74
C ASP A 55 -29.92 -12.98 -4.11
N LEU A 56 -30.81 -13.15 -3.14
CA LEU A 56 -32.09 -13.87 -3.30
C LEU A 56 -33.30 -12.92 -3.35
N GLY A 57 -33.07 -11.61 -3.23
CA GLY A 57 -34.13 -10.60 -3.26
C GLY A 57 -35.04 -10.62 -2.03
N PHE A 58 -34.55 -11.08 -0.88
CA PHE A 58 -35.34 -11.12 0.34
C PHE A 58 -35.74 -9.71 0.80
N ALA A 59 -37.04 -9.47 0.97
CA ALA A 59 -37.58 -8.23 1.56
C ALA A 59 -37.69 -8.31 3.10
N GLU A 60 -37.73 -9.53 3.64
CA GLU A 60 -37.79 -9.84 5.07
C GLU A 60 -36.82 -10.97 5.40
N LEU A 61 -36.50 -11.14 6.68
CA LEU A 61 -35.61 -12.22 7.14
C LEU A 61 -36.22 -13.61 6.81
N PRO A 62 -35.38 -14.58 6.39
CA PRO A 62 -35.85 -15.93 6.11
C PRO A 62 -36.42 -16.59 7.37
N SER A 63 -37.56 -17.26 7.21
CA SER A 63 -38.19 -18.00 8.30
C SER A 63 -37.42 -19.28 8.65
N LYS A 64 -37.49 -19.73 9.92
CA LYS A 64 -36.88 -20.98 10.42
C LYS A 64 -35.34 -21.03 10.37
N LEU A 65 -34.67 -20.02 10.93
CA LEU A 65 -33.22 -20.09 11.16
C LEU A 65 -32.90 -21.06 12.32
N SER A 66 -32.03 -22.04 12.08
CA SER A 66 -31.59 -23.00 13.12
C SER A 66 -30.78 -22.31 14.21
N VAL A 67 -30.98 -22.73 15.47
CA VAL A 67 -30.28 -22.19 16.66
C VAL A 67 -28.77 -22.43 16.59
N PHE A 68 -28.34 -23.46 15.86
CA PHE A 68 -26.93 -23.81 15.67
C PHE A 68 -26.21 -22.97 14.61
N THR A 69 -26.88 -21.97 14.03
CA THR A 69 -26.29 -21.06 13.04
C THR A 69 -25.13 -20.27 13.65
N SER A 70 -23.95 -20.43 13.06
CA SER A 70 -22.70 -19.76 13.45
C SER A 70 -22.28 -18.66 12.49
N TYR A 71 -22.75 -18.75 11.25
CA TYR A 71 -22.51 -17.81 10.16
C TYR A 71 -23.83 -17.60 9.42
N LEU A 72 -24.21 -16.33 9.24
CA LEU A 72 -25.40 -15.97 8.48
C LEU A 72 -25.07 -14.86 7.49
N ASP A 73 -25.20 -15.16 6.20
CA ASP A 73 -25.04 -14.19 5.13
C ASP A 73 -26.38 -13.85 4.50
N LEU A 74 -26.77 -12.58 4.60
CA LEU A 74 -27.99 -11.99 4.02
C LEU A 74 -27.62 -10.82 3.10
N SER A 75 -26.40 -10.80 2.57
CA SER A 75 -25.93 -9.72 1.71
C SER A 75 -26.65 -9.64 0.37
N MET A 76 -26.65 -8.44 -0.23
CA MET A 76 -27.24 -8.17 -1.55
C MET A 76 -28.73 -8.54 -1.63
N ASN A 77 -29.49 -8.26 -0.58
CA ASN A 77 -30.95 -8.46 -0.55
C ASN A 77 -31.68 -7.12 -0.50
N ASN A 78 -33.01 -7.14 -0.38
CA ASN A 78 -33.85 -5.95 -0.39
C ASN A 78 -34.45 -5.68 1.01
N LEU A 79 -33.69 -5.98 2.07
CA LEU A 79 -34.13 -5.81 3.45
C LEU A 79 -34.20 -4.33 3.79
N THR A 80 -35.37 -3.86 4.18
CA THR A 80 -35.60 -2.45 4.56
C THR A 80 -35.60 -2.23 6.08
N LEU A 81 -35.92 -3.29 6.84
CA LEU A 81 -35.95 -3.27 8.30
C LEU A 81 -35.52 -4.61 8.89
N LEU A 82 -34.94 -4.56 10.09
CA LEU A 82 -34.68 -5.74 10.91
C LEU A 82 -35.70 -5.79 12.05
N PRO A 83 -36.62 -6.78 12.08
CA PRO A 83 -37.60 -6.86 13.17
C PRO A 83 -36.92 -7.03 14.52
N ASN A 84 -37.50 -6.42 15.56
CA ASN A 84 -36.94 -6.46 16.91
C ASN A 84 -36.86 -7.92 17.42
N ARG A 85 -35.72 -8.30 17.98
CA ARG A 85 -35.41 -9.65 18.49
C ARG A 85 -35.54 -10.78 17.46
N ALA A 86 -35.58 -10.50 16.16
CA ALA A 86 -35.72 -11.53 15.14
C ALA A 86 -34.59 -12.58 15.17
N LEU A 87 -33.39 -12.17 15.58
CA LEU A 87 -32.20 -13.02 15.63
C LEU A 87 -31.87 -13.50 17.06
N SER A 88 -32.76 -13.31 18.03
CA SER A 88 -32.39 -13.44 19.45
C SER A 88 -32.04 -14.84 19.92
N ASN A 89 -32.47 -15.86 19.18
CA ASN A 89 -32.23 -17.26 19.51
C ASN A 89 -30.90 -17.77 18.93
N LEU A 90 -30.20 -16.98 18.10
CA LEU A 90 -28.95 -17.40 17.43
C LEU A 90 -27.73 -17.19 18.33
N HIS A 91 -27.71 -17.85 19.48
CA HIS A 91 -26.67 -17.66 20.51
C HIS A 91 -25.26 -18.08 20.05
N PHE A 92 -25.16 -18.96 19.05
CA PHE A 92 -23.89 -19.42 18.49
C PHE A 92 -23.39 -18.58 17.31
N LEU A 93 -24.15 -17.57 16.88
CA LEU A 93 -23.78 -16.74 15.74
C LEU A 93 -22.51 -15.95 16.03
N GLN A 94 -21.51 -16.11 15.15
CA GLN A 94 -20.21 -15.45 15.24
C GLN A 94 -20.05 -14.38 14.17
N GLU A 95 -20.67 -14.56 13.01
CA GLU A 95 -20.59 -13.64 11.89
C GLU A 95 -21.96 -13.43 11.28
N LEU A 96 -22.36 -12.15 11.17
CA LEU A 96 -23.61 -11.72 10.56
C LEU A 96 -23.29 -10.72 9.45
N ARG A 97 -23.73 -11.04 8.23
CA ARG A 97 -23.60 -10.15 7.07
C ARG A 97 -24.95 -9.68 6.58
N LEU A 98 -25.07 -8.37 6.50
CA LEU A 98 -26.27 -7.64 6.06
C LEU A 98 -25.89 -6.57 5.04
N ALA A 99 -24.74 -6.73 4.39
CA ALA A 99 -24.20 -5.73 3.48
C ALA A 99 -24.99 -5.66 2.17
N GLY A 100 -25.14 -4.48 1.57
CA GLY A 100 -25.89 -4.34 0.31
C GLY A 100 -27.38 -4.58 0.49
N ASN A 101 -27.98 -4.01 1.53
CA ASN A 101 -29.43 -4.01 1.75
C ASN A 101 -29.94 -2.56 1.78
N ASP A 102 -31.24 -2.37 1.98
CA ASP A 102 -31.87 -1.05 2.04
C ASP A 102 -32.15 -0.59 3.48
N LEU A 103 -31.31 -0.98 4.45
CA LEU A 103 -31.53 -0.65 5.86
C LEU A 103 -31.31 0.84 6.11
N THR A 104 -32.35 1.54 6.57
CA THR A 104 -32.28 2.96 6.95
C THR A 104 -32.06 3.19 8.45
N ASP A 105 -32.47 2.23 9.27
CA ASP A 105 -32.32 2.24 10.74
C ASP A 105 -32.25 0.81 11.27
N ILE A 106 -31.69 0.63 12.46
CA ILE A 106 -31.65 -0.66 13.15
C ILE A 106 -32.28 -0.50 14.53
N PRO A 107 -33.40 -1.17 14.81
CA PRO A 107 -34.12 -0.96 16.06
C PRO A 107 -33.35 -1.47 17.26
N GLU A 108 -33.61 -0.85 18.41
CA GLU A 108 -33.12 -1.31 19.70
C GLU A 108 -33.47 -2.79 19.92
N GLY A 109 -32.46 -3.59 20.26
CA GLY A 109 -32.62 -5.03 20.50
C GLY A 109 -32.61 -5.91 19.25
N ALA A 110 -32.40 -5.36 18.04
CA ALA A 110 -32.26 -6.17 16.81
C ALA A 110 -31.19 -7.28 16.93
N PHE A 111 -30.08 -6.98 17.61
CA PHE A 111 -28.96 -7.90 17.85
C PHE A 111 -28.95 -8.50 19.26
N SER A 112 -30.03 -8.33 20.03
CA SER A 112 -30.14 -8.92 21.37
C SER A 112 -30.06 -10.44 21.27
N GLY A 113 -29.30 -11.10 22.16
CA GLY A 113 -29.15 -12.57 22.16
C GLY A 113 -27.96 -13.10 21.36
N LEU A 114 -27.32 -12.26 20.54
CA LEU A 114 -26.13 -12.60 19.74
C LEU A 114 -24.83 -12.52 20.56
N PHE A 115 -24.77 -13.28 21.66
CA PHE A 115 -23.69 -13.15 22.66
C PHE A 115 -22.30 -13.50 22.12
N ASN A 116 -22.21 -14.34 21.09
CA ASN A 116 -20.93 -14.80 20.51
C ASN A 116 -20.55 -14.05 19.22
N LEU A 117 -21.28 -12.99 18.86
CA LEU A 117 -21.04 -12.27 17.62
C LEU A 117 -19.67 -11.58 17.67
N LYS A 118 -18.82 -11.88 16.69
CA LYS A 118 -17.46 -11.34 16.52
C LYS A 118 -17.37 -10.38 15.34
N VAL A 119 -18.15 -10.63 14.28
CA VAL A 119 -18.11 -9.84 13.05
C VAL A 119 -19.53 -9.43 12.68
N LEU A 120 -19.74 -8.13 12.49
CA LEU A 120 -21.00 -7.56 12.02
C LEU A 120 -20.73 -6.69 10.79
N MET A 121 -21.36 -7.04 9.66
CA MET A 121 -21.21 -6.35 8.40
C MET A 121 -22.51 -5.66 7.99
N LEU A 122 -22.50 -4.32 8.00
CA LEU A 122 -23.63 -3.45 7.66
C LEU A 122 -23.28 -2.47 6.53
N GLN A 123 -22.20 -2.71 5.79
CA GLN A 123 -21.76 -1.82 4.73
C GLN A 123 -22.72 -1.76 3.54
N ASN A 124 -22.68 -0.69 2.75
CA ASN A 124 -23.57 -0.50 1.60
C ASN A 124 -25.05 -0.60 1.98
N ASN A 125 -25.47 0.22 2.94
CA ASN A 125 -26.86 0.40 3.38
C ASN A 125 -27.20 1.91 3.39
N HIS A 126 -28.39 2.28 3.85
CA HIS A 126 -28.85 3.68 3.90
C HIS A 126 -28.85 4.27 5.32
N LEU A 127 -27.94 3.80 6.19
CA LEU A 127 -27.88 4.26 7.59
C LEU A 127 -27.42 5.72 7.65
N LYS A 128 -28.16 6.56 8.36
CA LYS A 128 -27.85 8.00 8.53
C LYS A 128 -27.06 8.31 9.80
N GLN A 129 -27.06 7.38 10.75
CA GLN A 129 -26.39 7.48 12.04
C GLN A 129 -25.97 6.10 12.51
N VAL A 130 -24.99 6.03 13.40
CA VAL A 130 -24.62 4.75 14.03
C VAL A 130 -25.76 4.28 14.95
N PRO A 131 -26.23 3.01 14.83
CA PRO A 131 -27.36 2.50 15.59
C PRO A 131 -26.94 2.11 17.02
N SER A 132 -26.64 3.13 17.83
CA SER A 132 -26.08 3.02 19.18
C SER A 132 -26.81 2.02 20.09
N LYS A 133 -28.14 2.08 20.12
CA LYS A 133 -28.99 1.21 20.94
C LYS A 133 -29.04 -0.24 20.45
N ALA A 134 -28.84 -0.49 19.16
CA ALA A 134 -28.82 -1.84 18.62
C ALA A 134 -27.48 -2.53 18.89
N LEU A 135 -26.38 -1.76 18.86
CA LEU A 135 -25.02 -2.26 19.07
C LEU A 135 -24.66 -2.43 20.56
N GLU A 136 -25.49 -1.91 21.47
CA GLU A 136 -25.21 -1.94 22.90
C GLU A 136 -25.00 -3.37 23.41
N ASN A 137 -23.96 -3.57 24.24
CA ASN A 137 -23.63 -4.85 24.88
C ASN A 137 -23.19 -6.00 23.96
N LEU A 138 -22.81 -5.76 22.70
CA LEU A 138 -22.12 -6.76 21.87
C LEU A 138 -20.66 -6.94 22.33
N ARG A 139 -20.47 -7.50 23.54
CA ARG A 139 -19.18 -7.54 24.26
C ARG A 139 -18.07 -8.31 23.55
N ASN A 140 -18.44 -9.29 22.73
CA ASN A 140 -17.51 -10.14 21.96
C ASN A 140 -17.26 -9.64 20.55
N LEU A 141 -17.90 -8.54 20.12
CA LEU A 141 -17.73 -8.00 18.78
C LEU A 141 -16.31 -7.48 18.61
N GLN A 142 -15.64 -7.92 17.55
CA GLN A 142 -14.25 -7.60 17.23
C GLN A 142 -14.15 -6.74 15.97
N SER A 143 -15.09 -6.88 15.04
CA SER A 143 -15.10 -6.23 13.73
C SER A 143 -16.51 -5.70 13.43
N LEU A 144 -16.60 -4.40 13.20
CA LEU A 144 -17.84 -3.70 12.87
C LEU A 144 -17.67 -2.89 11.60
N ARG A 145 -18.32 -3.32 10.51
CA ARG A 145 -18.33 -2.60 9.23
C ARG A 145 -19.59 -1.76 9.07
N LEU A 146 -19.41 -0.46 8.95
CA LEU A 146 -20.45 0.54 8.70
C LEU A 146 -20.08 1.42 7.49
N ASP A 147 -19.14 0.97 6.67
CA ASP A 147 -18.66 1.68 5.49
C ASP A 147 -19.72 1.76 4.38
N ALA A 148 -19.55 2.68 3.42
CA ALA A 148 -20.50 2.90 2.31
C ALA A 148 -21.94 3.09 2.82
N ASN A 149 -22.15 4.05 3.72
CA ASN A 149 -23.46 4.41 4.25
C ASN A 149 -23.64 5.94 4.15
N HIS A 150 -24.70 6.47 4.74
CA HIS A 150 -24.97 7.91 4.77
C HIS A 150 -24.76 8.49 6.18
N ILE A 151 -23.86 7.91 6.97
CA ILE A 151 -23.67 8.25 8.38
C ILE A 151 -23.06 9.64 8.48
N ALA A 152 -23.84 10.59 9.00
CA ALA A 152 -23.40 11.96 9.26
C ALA A 152 -23.12 12.23 10.74
N SER A 153 -23.60 11.36 11.64
CA SER A 153 -23.45 11.54 13.09
C SER A 153 -23.13 10.23 13.80
N VAL A 154 -22.17 10.31 14.73
CA VAL A 154 -21.80 9.22 15.65
C VAL A 154 -22.02 9.72 17.09
N PRO A 155 -23.17 9.42 17.70
CA PRO A 155 -23.44 9.77 19.10
C PRO A 155 -22.34 9.25 20.05
N GLU A 156 -22.07 9.96 21.15
CA GLU A 156 -21.05 9.56 22.15
C GLU A 156 -21.23 8.13 22.69
N SER A 157 -22.48 7.70 22.88
CA SER A 157 -22.82 6.36 23.37
C SER A 157 -22.79 5.26 22.31
N SER A 158 -22.42 5.57 21.05
CA SER A 158 -22.56 4.66 19.90
C SER A 158 -21.90 3.29 20.07
N PHE A 159 -20.76 3.26 20.75
CA PHE A 159 -19.95 2.06 20.88
C PHE A 159 -19.88 1.54 22.32
N ARG A 160 -20.84 1.96 23.15
CA ARG A 160 -20.88 1.57 24.56
C ARG A 160 -21.02 0.06 24.71
N GLY A 161 -20.09 -0.54 25.46
CA GLY A 161 -20.10 -1.97 25.77
C GLY A 161 -19.42 -2.87 24.73
N LEU A 162 -18.88 -2.31 23.64
CA LEU A 162 -18.10 -3.03 22.63
C LEU A 162 -16.65 -3.30 23.10
N ALA A 163 -16.50 -3.97 24.25
CA ALA A 163 -15.22 -4.13 24.94
C ALA A 163 -14.14 -4.85 24.13
N SER A 164 -14.52 -5.71 23.19
CA SER A 164 -13.59 -6.52 22.38
C SER A 164 -13.32 -5.93 20.99
N LEU A 165 -13.82 -4.74 20.66
CA LEU A 165 -13.76 -4.20 19.31
C LEU A 165 -12.31 -3.86 18.92
N ARG A 166 -11.87 -4.38 17.77
CA ARG A 166 -10.52 -4.19 17.24
C ARG A 166 -10.50 -3.45 15.91
N HIS A 167 -11.52 -3.65 15.09
CA HIS A 167 -11.59 -3.09 13.76
C HIS A 167 -12.92 -2.38 13.55
N LEU A 168 -12.84 -1.10 13.16
CA LEU A 168 -13.99 -0.25 12.89
C LEU A 168 -13.84 0.40 11.52
N TRP A 169 -14.81 0.16 10.64
CA TRP A 169 -14.87 0.76 9.32
C TRP A 169 -16.03 1.75 9.26
N LEU A 170 -15.70 3.01 9.01
CA LEU A 170 -16.62 4.14 8.85
C LEU A 170 -16.27 4.92 7.56
N ASP A 171 -15.54 4.29 6.64
CA ASP A 171 -15.20 4.90 5.35
C ASP A 171 -16.41 5.04 4.43
N ASP A 172 -16.33 5.95 3.47
CA ASP A 172 -17.40 6.23 2.49
C ASP A 172 -18.73 6.56 3.19
N ASN A 173 -18.70 7.64 3.97
CA ASN A 173 -19.82 8.14 4.76
C ASN A 173 -19.87 9.68 4.68
N ALA A 174 -20.76 10.30 5.46
CA ALA A 174 -20.99 11.74 5.44
C ALA A 174 -20.46 12.45 6.70
N LEU A 175 -19.42 11.91 7.36
CA LEU A 175 -18.85 12.50 8.57
C LEU A 175 -18.15 13.82 8.25
N THR A 176 -18.46 14.86 9.02
CA THR A 176 -17.83 16.20 8.88
C THR A 176 -16.75 16.46 9.93
N GLU A 177 -16.70 15.64 10.98
CA GLU A 177 -15.76 15.76 12.09
C GLU A 177 -15.37 14.38 12.63
N VAL A 178 -14.25 14.32 13.36
CA VAL A 178 -13.84 13.10 14.06
C VAL A 178 -14.75 12.89 15.27
N PRO A 179 -15.34 11.70 15.47
CA PRO A 179 -16.23 11.42 16.60
C PRO A 179 -15.45 11.12 17.89
N VAL A 180 -14.72 12.12 18.40
CA VAL A 180 -13.76 12.00 19.52
C VAL A 180 -14.35 11.29 20.72
N HIS A 181 -15.52 11.71 21.20
CA HIS A 181 -16.15 11.15 22.40
C HIS A 181 -16.56 9.68 22.22
N ALA A 182 -17.05 9.31 21.05
CA ALA A 182 -17.45 7.92 20.75
C ALA A 182 -16.23 7.00 20.63
N LEU A 183 -15.11 7.49 20.08
CA LEU A 183 -13.87 6.71 19.98
C LEU A 183 -13.15 6.58 21.33
N ALA A 184 -13.28 7.58 22.22
CA ALA A 184 -12.57 7.60 23.51
C ALA A 184 -12.87 6.40 24.43
N ILE A 185 -13.99 5.70 24.21
CA ILE A 185 -14.42 4.52 24.97
C ILE A 185 -13.93 3.19 24.38
N LEU A 186 -13.09 3.22 23.35
CA LEU A 186 -12.62 2.04 22.61
C LEU A 186 -11.09 1.82 22.66
N PRO A 187 -10.49 1.61 23.85
CA PRO A 187 -9.04 1.48 23.99
C PRO A 187 -8.43 0.23 23.34
N THR A 188 -9.27 -0.74 22.96
CA THR A 188 -8.89 -2.01 22.35
C THR A 188 -8.82 -1.97 20.82
N LEU A 189 -9.23 -0.85 20.20
CA LEU A 189 -9.15 -0.68 18.75
C LEU A 189 -7.72 -0.79 18.24
N GLN A 190 -7.55 -1.51 17.14
CA GLN A 190 -6.29 -1.75 16.44
C GLN A 190 -6.30 -1.11 15.05
N ALA A 191 -7.46 -1.04 14.39
CA ALA A 191 -7.61 -0.37 13.10
C ALA A 191 -8.90 0.45 13.04
N VAL A 192 -8.78 1.68 12.55
CA VAL A 192 -9.90 2.58 12.27
C VAL A 192 -9.70 3.19 10.89
N THR A 193 -10.75 3.17 10.08
CA THR A 193 -10.80 3.94 8.83
C THR A 193 -11.96 4.93 8.88
N LEU A 194 -11.63 6.20 8.64
CA LEU A 194 -12.52 7.34 8.48
C LEU A 194 -12.33 7.95 7.08
N ALA A 195 -11.80 7.17 6.14
CA ALA A 195 -11.50 7.61 4.79
C ALA A 195 -12.78 7.93 3.98
N LEU A 196 -12.67 8.64 2.85
CA LEU A 196 -13.83 8.97 2.00
C LEU A 196 -14.98 9.60 2.80
N ASN A 197 -14.66 10.61 3.61
CA ASN A 197 -15.64 11.39 4.37
C ASN A 197 -15.43 12.89 4.06
N SER A 198 -16.10 13.78 4.80
CA SER A 198 -15.98 15.23 4.65
C SER A 198 -15.34 15.90 5.87
N ILE A 199 -14.40 15.21 6.53
CA ILE A 199 -13.72 15.73 7.72
C ILE A 199 -12.79 16.89 7.31
N THR A 200 -12.92 18.03 7.98
CA THR A 200 -12.14 19.25 7.65
C THR A 200 -11.05 19.60 8.66
N HIS A 201 -11.19 19.15 9.91
CA HIS A 201 -10.28 19.45 11.00
C HIS A 201 -10.15 18.26 11.95
N ILE A 202 -8.93 18.03 12.47
CA ILE A 202 -8.68 17.07 13.55
C ILE A 202 -8.27 17.84 14.81
N PRO A 203 -9.09 17.85 15.86
CA PRO A 203 -8.79 18.57 17.10
C PRO A 203 -7.69 17.90 17.91
N ASP A 204 -7.12 18.63 18.88
CA ASP A 204 -6.17 18.07 19.85
C ASP A 204 -6.80 16.89 20.62
N HIS A 205 -5.99 15.87 20.89
CA HIS A 205 -6.38 14.67 21.63
C HIS A 205 -7.54 13.87 21.01
N ALA A 206 -7.82 14.04 19.71
CA ALA A 206 -8.92 13.38 19.00
C ALA A 206 -8.93 11.85 19.15
N PHE A 207 -7.75 11.24 19.33
CA PHE A 207 -7.57 9.80 19.42
C PHE A 207 -6.85 9.34 20.70
N ALA A 208 -6.81 10.19 21.74
CA ALA A 208 -5.88 10.02 22.87
C ALA A 208 -6.03 8.71 23.66
N ASN A 209 -7.23 8.14 23.70
CA ASN A 209 -7.48 6.89 24.42
C ASN A 209 -7.25 5.63 23.57
N LEU A 210 -6.96 5.76 22.27
CA LEU A 210 -6.79 4.64 21.35
C LEU A 210 -5.35 4.08 21.41
N THR A 211 -4.91 3.69 22.60
CA THR A 211 -3.50 3.31 22.86
C THR A 211 -3.05 2.03 22.14
N SER A 212 -4.00 1.18 21.75
CA SER A 212 -3.75 -0.07 21.00
C SER A 212 -3.83 0.11 19.48
N LEU A 213 -4.11 1.32 18.98
CA LEU A 213 -4.34 1.57 17.57
C LEU A 213 -3.03 1.44 16.79
N VAL A 214 -3.06 0.62 15.74
CA VAL A 214 -1.93 0.33 14.85
C VAL A 214 -2.11 1.02 13.50
N VAL A 215 -3.34 1.06 12.99
CA VAL A 215 -3.67 1.59 11.67
C VAL A 215 -4.74 2.67 11.77
N LEU A 216 -4.46 3.85 11.22
CA LEU A 216 -5.40 4.96 11.10
C LEU A 216 -5.43 5.47 9.66
N HIS A 217 -6.59 5.31 9.00
CA HIS A 217 -6.82 5.84 7.66
C HIS A 217 -7.77 7.04 7.71
N LEU A 218 -7.28 8.16 7.17
CA LEU A 218 -7.99 9.45 7.06
C LEU A 218 -7.93 9.98 5.61
N HIS A 219 -7.55 9.14 4.64
CA HIS A 219 -7.41 9.55 3.25
C HIS A 219 -8.72 9.95 2.60
N ASN A 220 -8.66 10.75 1.53
CA ASN A 220 -9.84 11.21 0.80
C ASN A 220 -10.85 11.90 1.74
N ASN A 221 -10.36 12.85 2.53
CA ASN A 221 -11.17 13.78 3.30
C ASN A 221 -10.89 15.20 2.80
N GLN A 222 -11.38 16.21 3.53
CA GLN A 222 -11.16 17.63 3.23
C GLN A 222 -10.31 18.28 4.33
N ILE A 223 -9.38 17.53 4.93
CA ILE A 223 -8.65 17.98 6.12
C ILE A 223 -7.72 19.13 5.75
N GLN A 224 -8.02 20.32 6.27
CA GLN A 224 -7.26 21.54 6.04
C GLN A 224 -6.29 21.84 7.19
N SER A 225 -6.65 21.43 8.40
CA SER A 225 -5.89 21.74 9.62
C SER A 225 -5.91 20.62 10.64
N LEU A 226 -4.80 20.50 11.37
CA LEU A 226 -4.58 19.53 12.43
C LEU A 226 -4.17 20.28 13.69
N GLY A 227 -4.74 19.90 14.84
CA GLY A 227 -4.25 20.34 16.14
C GLY A 227 -2.81 19.86 16.38
N GLU A 228 -2.02 20.61 17.14
CA GLU A 228 -0.62 20.28 17.42
C GLU A 228 -0.46 18.97 18.20
N ARG A 229 -1.49 18.56 18.94
CA ARG A 229 -1.56 17.36 19.78
C ARG A 229 -2.67 16.41 19.35
N CYS A 230 -3.12 16.49 18.09
CA CYS A 230 -4.23 15.67 17.60
C CYS A 230 -3.97 14.16 17.65
N PHE A 231 -2.70 13.75 17.54
CA PHE A 231 -2.28 12.35 17.59
C PHE A 231 -1.65 11.91 18.92
N ASP A 232 -1.64 12.79 19.93
CA ASP A 232 -1.15 12.42 21.27
C ASP A 232 -1.97 11.25 21.82
N GLY A 233 -1.29 10.20 22.33
CA GLY A 233 -1.90 8.99 22.88
C GLY A 233 -1.84 7.76 21.97
N LEU A 234 -1.57 7.95 20.67
CA LEU A 234 -1.44 6.89 19.67
C LEU A 234 -0.07 6.17 19.74
N LEU A 235 0.24 5.58 20.89
CA LEU A 235 1.56 5.01 21.18
C LEU A 235 1.91 3.76 20.35
N SER A 236 0.91 3.02 19.87
CA SER A 236 1.10 1.80 19.08
C SER A 236 0.97 2.01 17.57
N LEU A 237 0.76 3.26 17.12
CA LEU A 237 0.43 3.52 15.72
C LEU A 237 1.63 3.26 14.82
N GLU A 238 1.43 2.42 13.81
CA GLU A 238 2.44 2.04 12.83
C GLU A 238 2.15 2.62 11.44
N THR A 239 0.88 2.79 11.09
CA THR A 239 0.45 3.30 9.78
C THR A 239 -0.51 4.48 9.93
N LEU A 240 -0.14 5.61 9.35
CA LEU A 240 -0.97 6.81 9.25
C LEU A 240 -1.13 7.22 7.78
N ASP A 241 -2.37 7.23 7.32
CA ASP A 241 -2.73 7.67 5.97
C ASP A 241 -3.56 8.97 5.99
N LEU A 242 -2.96 10.05 5.50
CA LEU A 242 -3.52 11.39 5.32
C LEU A 242 -3.58 11.79 3.82
N ASN A 243 -3.47 10.82 2.91
CA ASN A 243 -3.46 11.07 1.47
C ASN A 243 -4.75 11.73 0.97
N TYR A 244 -4.68 12.48 -0.15
CA TYR A 244 -5.86 13.10 -0.76
C TYR A 244 -6.66 13.93 0.25
N ASN A 245 -6.01 14.95 0.80
CA ASN A 245 -6.58 15.92 1.72
C ASN A 245 -6.14 17.33 1.28
N ASP A 246 -6.51 18.35 2.04
CA ASP A 246 -6.24 19.75 1.74
C ASP A 246 -5.17 20.38 2.66
N LEU A 247 -4.26 19.56 3.21
CA LEU A 247 -3.25 20.04 4.15
C LEU A 247 -2.34 21.07 3.49
N ALA A 248 -2.31 22.29 4.02
CA ALA A 248 -1.45 23.37 3.53
C ALA A 248 -0.04 23.36 4.18
N MET A 249 0.09 22.73 5.34
CA MET A 249 1.32 22.70 6.14
C MET A 249 1.70 21.28 6.51
N PHE A 250 3.00 21.05 6.73
CA PHE A 250 3.50 19.79 7.24
C PHE A 250 2.89 19.46 8.62
N PRO A 251 2.41 18.21 8.85
CA PRO A 251 1.71 17.83 10.07
C PRO A 251 2.69 17.61 11.25
N MET A 252 3.10 18.67 11.95
CA MET A 252 4.05 18.57 13.07
C MET A 252 3.60 17.64 14.22
N ALA A 253 2.29 17.40 14.34
CA ALA A 253 1.70 16.48 15.33
C ALA A 253 2.20 15.03 15.20
N ILE A 254 2.75 14.61 14.04
CA ILE A 254 3.32 13.27 13.90
C ILE A 254 4.47 13.00 14.86
N ARG A 255 5.11 14.03 15.42
CA ARG A 255 6.19 13.90 16.41
C ARG A 255 5.77 13.04 17.62
N ALA A 256 4.48 12.95 17.92
CA ALA A 256 3.93 12.13 18.99
C ALA A 256 3.89 10.61 18.70
N LEU A 257 4.29 10.17 17.50
CA LEU A 257 4.11 8.80 16.98
C LEU A 257 5.43 8.02 16.91
N PRO A 258 5.95 7.47 18.03
CA PRO A 258 7.29 6.86 18.08
C PRO A 258 7.44 5.55 17.28
N ASN A 259 6.34 4.82 17.11
CA ASN A 259 6.31 3.51 16.43
C ASN A 259 5.87 3.60 14.97
N LEU A 260 5.73 4.82 14.43
CA LEU A 260 5.28 5.02 13.05
C LEU A 260 6.28 4.42 12.05
N LYS A 261 5.80 3.52 11.19
CA LYS A 261 6.57 2.83 10.15
C LYS A 261 6.19 3.33 8.76
N GLU A 262 4.93 3.64 8.54
CA GLU A 262 4.39 4.11 7.27
C GLU A 262 3.62 5.41 7.47
N LEU A 263 4.06 6.44 6.75
CA LEU A 263 3.42 7.75 6.76
C LEU A 263 3.12 8.19 5.33
N SER A 264 1.86 8.47 5.06
CA SER A 264 1.41 8.89 3.75
C SER A 264 0.63 10.19 3.87
N PHE A 265 1.04 11.22 3.13
CA PHE A 265 0.37 12.51 3.01
C PHE A 265 0.50 13.06 1.57
N HIS A 266 0.55 12.16 0.59
CA HIS A 266 0.63 12.54 -0.81
C HIS A 266 -0.68 13.18 -1.28
N SER A 267 -0.64 13.92 -2.38
CA SER A 267 -1.83 14.59 -2.94
C SER A 267 -2.49 15.52 -1.90
N ASN A 268 -1.68 16.42 -1.35
CA ASN A 268 -2.06 17.50 -0.45
C ASN A 268 -1.49 18.83 -0.99
N ASN A 269 -1.67 19.93 -0.25
CA ASN A 269 -1.23 21.27 -0.63
C ASN A 269 0.03 21.73 0.13
N ILE A 270 0.85 20.79 0.61
CA ILE A 270 2.03 21.09 1.45
C ILE A 270 3.14 21.70 0.60
N ARG A 271 3.62 22.88 1.00
CA ARG A 271 4.67 23.61 0.28
C ARG A 271 6.06 23.41 0.82
N SER A 272 6.20 23.03 2.08
CA SER A 272 7.50 22.86 2.70
C SER A 272 7.50 21.74 3.74
N VAL A 273 8.64 21.06 3.84
CA VAL A 273 8.93 20.10 4.92
C VAL A 273 10.03 20.70 5.79
N PRO A 274 9.77 20.97 7.08
CA PRO A 274 10.70 21.69 7.94
C PRO A 274 11.93 20.85 8.31
N GLU A 275 12.92 21.51 8.91
CA GLU A 275 14.03 20.82 9.58
C GLU A 275 13.53 19.94 10.73
N HIS A 276 14.22 18.83 10.98
CA HIS A 276 13.87 17.86 12.04
C HIS A 276 12.43 17.33 11.99
N ALA A 277 11.78 17.33 10.81
CA ALA A 277 10.37 16.97 10.65
C ALA A 277 10.01 15.59 11.20
N PHE A 278 10.92 14.61 11.08
CA PHE A 278 10.70 13.21 11.47
C PHE A 278 11.46 12.79 12.74
N VAL A 279 11.94 13.75 13.54
CA VAL A 279 12.73 13.45 14.76
C VAL A 279 12.00 12.57 15.78
N GLY A 280 10.66 12.63 15.80
CA GLY A 280 9.81 11.81 16.66
C GLY A 280 9.49 10.41 16.11
N ASN A 281 9.94 10.09 14.88
CA ASN A 281 9.49 8.92 14.12
C ASN A 281 10.67 8.07 13.61
N PRO A 282 11.56 7.58 14.49
CA PRO A 282 12.79 6.89 14.09
C PRO A 282 12.55 5.54 13.39
N SER A 283 11.34 4.98 13.51
CA SER A 283 10.96 3.67 12.97
C SER A 283 10.43 3.73 11.53
N LEU A 284 10.40 4.92 10.90
CA LEU A 284 9.86 5.09 9.55
C LEU A 284 10.63 4.27 8.52
N VAL A 285 9.88 3.48 7.75
CA VAL A 285 10.37 2.64 6.66
C VAL A 285 10.05 3.28 5.31
N THR A 286 8.87 3.90 5.22
CA THR A 286 8.34 4.46 3.99
C THR A 286 7.59 5.76 4.26
N ILE A 287 7.83 6.77 3.41
CA ILE A 287 7.16 8.07 3.48
C ILE A 287 6.67 8.43 2.08
N TYR A 288 5.35 8.63 1.93
CA TYR A 288 4.75 9.01 0.66
C TYR A 288 4.21 10.45 0.73
N PHE A 289 4.85 11.36 0.01
CA PHE A 289 4.45 12.77 -0.03
C PHE A 289 4.44 13.39 -1.43
N TYR A 290 4.47 12.54 -2.47
CA TYR A 290 4.37 12.97 -3.87
C TYR A 290 3.05 13.73 -4.14
N ASN A 291 2.92 14.40 -5.28
CA ASN A 291 1.78 15.25 -5.60
C ASN A 291 1.47 16.32 -4.51
N ASN A 292 2.50 16.81 -3.83
CA ASN A 292 2.45 18.04 -3.05
C ASN A 292 3.28 19.10 -3.77
N PRO A 293 2.89 20.39 -3.74
CA PRO A 293 3.67 21.48 -4.32
C PRO A 293 4.88 21.84 -3.44
N ILE A 294 5.70 20.86 -3.06
CA ILE A 294 6.85 21.05 -2.18
C ILE A 294 7.91 21.88 -2.91
N GLN A 295 8.18 23.06 -2.36
CA GLN A 295 9.21 23.97 -2.83
C GLN A 295 10.49 23.82 -2.01
N PHE A 296 10.35 23.68 -0.68
CA PHE A 296 11.46 23.63 0.28
C PHE A 296 11.46 22.35 1.12
N VAL A 297 12.65 21.81 1.37
CA VAL A 297 12.88 20.74 2.35
C VAL A 297 14.11 21.09 3.18
N GLY A 298 13.97 20.99 4.50
CA GLY A 298 15.06 21.24 5.44
C GLY A 298 16.24 20.27 5.27
N LYS A 299 17.46 20.75 5.52
CA LYS A 299 18.67 19.93 5.34
C LYS A 299 18.71 18.73 6.28
N SER A 300 18.23 18.90 7.52
CA SER A 300 18.20 17.89 8.57
C SER A 300 16.90 17.05 8.59
N THR A 301 16.01 17.25 7.62
CA THR A 301 14.67 16.62 7.61
C THR A 301 14.73 15.10 7.71
N PHE A 302 15.65 14.45 6.98
CA PHE A 302 15.74 12.99 6.87
C PHE A 302 16.90 12.37 7.66
N GLN A 303 17.40 13.05 8.69
CA GLN A 303 18.39 12.48 9.60
C GLN A 303 17.76 11.43 10.53
N HIS A 304 18.57 10.46 10.98
CA HIS A 304 18.22 9.46 12.00
C HIS A 304 16.99 8.60 11.66
N LEU A 305 16.84 8.21 10.38
CA LEU A 305 15.82 7.28 9.91
C LEU A 305 16.48 5.94 9.50
N PRO A 306 16.97 5.13 10.44
CA PRO A 306 17.77 3.95 10.15
C PRO A 306 17.00 2.84 9.43
N ALA A 307 15.67 2.89 9.39
CA ALA A 307 14.83 1.91 8.71
C ALA A 307 14.33 2.36 7.33
N LEU A 308 14.57 3.62 6.93
CA LEU A 308 14.03 4.20 5.70
C LEU A 308 14.66 3.52 4.48
N ARG A 309 13.82 3.01 3.57
CA ARG A 309 14.28 2.28 2.37
C ARG A 309 14.20 3.08 1.09
N MET A 310 13.21 3.96 0.98
CA MET A 310 12.98 4.76 -0.21
C MET A 310 12.80 6.21 0.17
N LEU A 311 13.53 7.09 -0.52
CA LEU A 311 13.35 8.53 -0.45
C LEU A 311 13.22 9.07 -1.88
N SER A 312 12.10 9.74 -2.18
CA SER A 312 11.86 10.40 -3.46
C SER A 312 11.45 11.85 -3.25
N LEU A 313 12.28 12.77 -3.71
CA LEU A 313 12.06 14.22 -3.71
C LEU A 313 12.03 14.67 -5.16
N ASN A 314 10.88 15.18 -5.63
CA ASN A 314 10.72 15.59 -7.02
C ASN A 314 10.19 17.02 -7.07
N GLY A 315 10.88 17.90 -7.81
CA GLY A 315 10.40 19.25 -8.13
C GLY A 315 10.56 20.29 -7.00
N ALA A 316 11.37 20.01 -5.98
CA ALA A 316 11.64 20.93 -4.88
C ALA A 316 12.70 21.98 -5.29
N THR A 317 12.24 23.02 -5.97
CA THR A 317 13.10 24.03 -6.62
C THR A 317 13.90 24.92 -5.65
N GLU A 318 13.55 24.98 -4.37
CA GLU A 318 14.32 25.77 -3.39
C GLU A 318 15.48 24.98 -2.77
N ILE A 319 15.59 23.68 -3.05
CA ILE A 319 16.71 22.86 -2.59
C ILE A 319 17.95 23.15 -3.45
N THR A 320 18.97 23.72 -2.83
CA THR A 320 20.27 24.07 -3.46
C THR A 320 21.42 23.17 -3.01
N GLU A 321 21.28 22.51 -1.85
CA GLU A 321 22.25 21.60 -1.28
C GLU A 321 21.67 20.19 -1.12
N PHE A 322 22.54 19.19 -1.20
CA PHE A 322 22.15 17.80 -0.97
C PHE A 322 21.72 17.58 0.50
N PRO A 323 20.63 16.83 0.77
CA PRO A 323 20.11 16.62 2.12
C PRO A 323 21.10 15.85 3.00
N ASP A 324 21.12 16.16 4.30
CA ASP A 324 21.92 15.41 5.26
C ASP A 324 21.20 14.13 5.68
N LEU A 325 21.79 12.99 5.32
CA LEU A 325 21.26 11.64 5.56
C LEU A 325 21.98 10.93 6.71
N THR A 326 22.61 11.69 7.62
CA THR A 326 23.26 11.13 8.81
C THR A 326 22.29 10.26 9.61
N GLY A 327 22.68 9.00 9.85
CA GLY A 327 21.85 8.02 10.57
C GLY A 327 20.79 7.31 9.70
N THR A 328 20.72 7.59 8.40
CA THR A 328 19.73 7.03 7.45
C THR A 328 20.42 6.11 6.43
N ASN A 329 20.96 5.00 6.93
CA ASN A 329 21.89 4.12 6.20
C ASN A 329 21.25 2.91 5.49
N SER A 330 19.93 2.72 5.62
CA SER A 330 19.20 1.61 5.02
C SER A 330 18.55 1.93 3.67
N LEU A 331 18.81 3.13 3.12
CA LEU A 331 18.23 3.52 1.83
C LEU A 331 18.68 2.58 0.71
N GLU A 332 17.69 2.05 -0.01
CA GLU A 332 17.83 1.23 -1.20
C GLU A 332 17.56 2.06 -2.47
N THR A 333 16.63 3.01 -2.38
CA THR A 333 16.30 3.93 -3.49
C THR A 333 16.36 5.37 -3.01
N LEU A 334 17.16 6.17 -3.70
CA LEU A 334 17.23 7.61 -3.52
C LEU A 334 16.96 8.30 -4.85
N ALA A 335 15.88 9.08 -4.89
CA ALA A 335 15.57 9.98 -6.00
C ALA A 335 15.49 11.41 -5.49
N VAL A 336 16.32 12.30 -6.01
CA VAL A 336 16.26 13.74 -5.76
C VAL A 336 16.33 14.44 -7.11
N THR A 337 15.17 14.76 -7.67
CA THR A 337 15.04 15.23 -9.05
C THR A 337 14.36 16.59 -9.14
N GLY A 338 14.68 17.37 -10.17
CA GLY A 338 14.05 18.67 -10.40
C GLY A 338 14.37 19.69 -9.29
N THR A 339 15.59 19.65 -8.76
CA THR A 339 16.08 20.60 -7.75
C THR A 339 17.26 21.42 -8.29
N HIS A 340 17.84 22.30 -7.48
CA HIS A 340 18.98 23.13 -7.86
C HIS A 340 20.30 22.66 -7.21
N ILE A 341 20.41 21.36 -6.90
CA ILE A 341 21.64 20.77 -6.35
C ILE A 341 22.77 20.87 -7.38
N SER A 342 23.90 21.45 -6.97
CA SER A 342 25.08 21.67 -7.81
C SER A 342 26.26 20.74 -7.52
N SER A 343 26.29 20.13 -6.33
CA SER A 343 27.37 19.23 -5.90
C SER A 343 26.84 18.14 -4.98
N LEU A 344 27.56 17.01 -4.95
CA LEU A 344 27.26 15.86 -4.10
C LEU A 344 28.36 15.69 -3.04
N PRO A 345 28.01 15.18 -1.84
CA PRO A 345 28.99 14.92 -0.81
C PRO A 345 29.93 13.77 -1.22
N GLY A 346 31.23 13.94 -0.94
CA GLY A 346 32.26 12.94 -1.31
C GLY A 346 32.12 11.60 -0.57
N ASN A 347 31.47 11.60 0.59
CA ASN A 347 31.21 10.42 1.44
C ASN A 347 29.79 9.86 1.27
N LEU A 348 29.09 10.20 0.18
CA LEU A 348 27.71 9.74 -0.08
C LEU A 348 27.57 8.23 0.06
N CYS A 349 28.50 7.47 -0.53
CA CYS A 349 28.47 6.02 -0.53
C CYS A 349 28.96 5.39 0.78
N ASP A 350 29.68 6.14 1.62
CA ASP A 350 29.99 5.71 2.99
C ASP A 350 28.75 5.77 3.87
N GLN A 351 27.88 6.77 3.63
CA GLN A 351 26.60 6.92 4.32
C GLN A 351 25.53 5.95 3.80
N LEU A 352 25.50 5.68 2.50
CA LEU A 352 24.46 4.89 1.82
C LEU A 352 24.99 3.59 1.18
N PRO A 353 25.56 2.65 1.96
CA PRO A 353 26.16 1.42 1.39
C PRO A 353 25.14 0.45 0.79
N ASN A 354 23.86 0.61 1.11
CA ASN A 354 22.77 -0.26 0.68
C ASN A 354 22.10 0.16 -0.64
N LEU A 355 22.53 1.27 -1.23
CA LEU A 355 21.84 1.87 -2.36
C LEU A 355 21.84 0.97 -3.60
N ILE A 356 20.65 0.77 -4.17
CA ILE A 356 20.39 -0.01 -5.39
C ILE A 356 20.10 0.92 -6.56
N GLN A 357 19.33 1.98 -6.32
CA GLN A 357 18.96 2.95 -7.33
C GLN A 357 19.25 4.37 -6.84
N LEU A 358 19.97 5.13 -7.67
CA LEU A 358 20.22 6.56 -7.49
C LEU A 358 19.66 7.31 -8.70
N ASP A 359 18.78 8.27 -8.44
CA ASP A 359 18.24 9.18 -9.44
C ASP A 359 18.47 10.62 -8.98
N LEU A 360 19.33 11.32 -9.71
CA LEU A 360 19.69 12.72 -9.50
C LEU A 360 19.47 13.52 -10.79
N SER A 361 18.50 13.10 -11.60
CA SER A 361 18.16 13.76 -12.84
C SER A 361 17.56 15.15 -12.65
N HIS A 362 17.65 15.99 -13.68
CA HIS A 362 17.10 17.35 -13.66
C HIS A 362 17.63 18.20 -12.48
N ASN A 363 18.95 18.19 -12.29
CA ASN A 363 19.63 19.04 -11.29
C ASN A 363 20.67 19.92 -11.98
N LEU A 364 21.52 20.60 -11.19
CA LEU A 364 22.58 21.49 -11.67
C LEU A 364 23.98 20.91 -11.39
N ILE A 365 24.10 19.59 -11.28
CA ILE A 365 25.34 18.92 -10.86
C ILE A 365 26.44 19.16 -11.90
N GLN A 366 27.59 19.66 -11.45
CA GLN A 366 28.74 19.96 -12.33
C GLN A 366 29.85 18.92 -12.23
N HIS A 367 30.05 18.35 -11.03
CA HIS A 367 31.13 17.42 -10.73
C HIS A 367 30.58 16.22 -9.95
N LEU A 368 31.08 15.03 -10.28
CA LEU A 368 30.72 13.79 -9.60
C LEU A 368 31.81 13.38 -8.60
N PRO A 369 31.44 12.91 -7.39
CA PRO A 369 32.39 12.27 -6.48
C PRO A 369 32.71 10.84 -6.93
N SER A 370 33.59 10.16 -6.19
CA SER A 370 33.74 8.71 -6.32
C SER A 370 32.53 8.01 -5.70
N PHE A 371 31.91 7.06 -6.40
CA PHE A 371 30.86 6.21 -5.84
C PHE A 371 31.40 4.93 -5.20
N ARG A 372 32.69 4.91 -4.84
CA ARG A 372 33.31 3.83 -4.06
C ARG A 372 32.50 3.58 -2.77
N GLY A 373 32.13 2.34 -2.51
CA GLY A 373 31.31 1.94 -1.36
C GLY A 373 29.87 1.53 -1.69
N CYS A 374 29.26 2.11 -2.74
CA CYS A 374 27.89 1.78 -3.18
C CYS A 374 27.83 0.48 -4.00
N ARG A 375 28.30 -0.65 -3.44
CA ARG A 375 28.51 -1.91 -4.20
C ARG A 375 27.22 -2.56 -4.71
N LYS A 376 26.07 -2.22 -4.12
CA LYS A 376 24.75 -2.77 -4.49
C LYS A 376 24.08 -2.01 -5.63
N ILE A 377 24.64 -0.89 -6.07
CA ILE A 377 23.98 -0.01 -7.03
C ILE A 377 23.86 -0.70 -8.40
N GLN A 378 22.67 -0.62 -8.97
CA GLN A 378 22.31 -1.23 -10.25
C GLN A 378 21.89 -0.19 -11.28
N LYS A 379 21.31 0.92 -10.82
CA LYS A 379 20.85 2.01 -11.68
C LYS A 379 21.32 3.35 -11.16
N ILE A 380 21.94 4.12 -12.03
CA ILE A 380 22.27 5.54 -11.81
C ILE A 380 21.64 6.34 -12.94
N ASP A 381 20.85 7.33 -12.56
CA ASP A 381 20.27 8.32 -13.46
C ASP A 381 20.77 9.72 -13.09
N LEU A 382 21.46 10.35 -14.03
CA LEU A 382 22.08 11.67 -13.93
C LEU A 382 21.72 12.54 -15.14
N HIS A 383 20.65 12.21 -15.86
CA HIS A 383 20.28 12.96 -17.06
C HIS A 383 19.86 14.40 -16.75
N GLN A 384 20.03 15.30 -17.72
CA GLN A 384 19.74 16.73 -17.55
C GLN A 384 20.44 17.34 -16.32
N ASN A 385 21.77 17.34 -16.38
CA ASN A 385 22.66 18.01 -15.43
C ASN A 385 23.70 18.86 -16.19
N HIS A 386 24.66 19.44 -15.47
CA HIS A 386 25.75 20.25 -16.04
C HIS A 386 27.12 19.56 -15.94
N ILE A 387 27.15 18.23 -16.03
CA ILE A 387 28.37 17.45 -15.81
C ILE A 387 29.31 17.62 -17.01
N HIS A 388 30.52 18.12 -16.75
CA HIS A 388 31.54 18.35 -17.78
C HIS A 388 32.50 17.17 -17.98
N GLU A 389 32.82 16.48 -16.89
CA GLU A 389 33.75 15.37 -16.85
C GLU A 389 33.28 14.33 -15.84
N VAL A 390 33.53 13.05 -16.17
CA VAL A 390 33.37 11.93 -15.25
C VAL A 390 34.78 11.41 -14.92
N PRO A 391 35.27 11.58 -13.69
CA PRO A 391 36.53 10.99 -13.25
C PRO A 391 36.59 9.47 -13.47
N ALA A 392 37.77 8.94 -13.80
CA ALA A 392 37.93 7.52 -14.14
C ALA A 392 37.64 6.56 -12.98
N ASP A 393 37.77 7.02 -11.74
CA ASP A 393 37.49 6.26 -10.53
C ASP A 393 36.02 6.32 -10.07
N THR A 394 35.19 7.19 -10.67
CA THR A 394 33.80 7.43 -10.25
C THR A 394 32.97 6.16 -10.20
N PHE A 395 33.09 5.27 -11.21
CA PHE A 395 32.28 4.05 -11.34
C PHE A 395 33.06 2.75 -11.19
N LEU A 396 34.35 2.82 -10.82
CA LEU A 396 35.29 1.69 -10.92
C LEU A 396 34.87 0.45 -10.11
N GLU A 397 34.30 0.63 -8.90
CA GLU A 397 33.91 -0.48 -8.01
C GLU A 397 32.45 -0.95 -8.16
N LEU A 398 31.70 -0.36 -9.09
CA LEU A 398 30.26 -0.61 -9.23
C LEU A 398 29.97 -1.84 -10.11
N THR A 399 30.45 -3.01 -9.68
CA THR A 399 30.25 -4.29 -10.40
C THR A 399 28.77 -4.69 -10.60
N GLY A 400 27.88 -4.15 -9.76
CA GLY A 400 26.43 -4.32 -9.86
C GLY A 400 25.75 -3.42 -10.89
N LEU A 401 26.42 -2.38 -11.40
CA LEU A 401 25.80 -1.36 -12.24
C LEU A 401 25.35 -1.97 -13.58
N ARG A 402 24.10 -1.73 -13.95
CA ARG A 402 23.47 -2.24 -15.18
C ARG A 402 22.96 -1.12 -16.07
N THR A 403 22.48 -0.04 -15.47
CA THR A 403 21.86 1.08 -16.17
C THR A 403 22.53 2.37 -15.74
N LEU A 404 23.04 3.11 -16.72
CA LEU A 404 23.61 4.43 -16.52
C LEU A 404 23.02 5.41 -17.54
N ASP A 405 22.37 6.45 -17.04
CA ASP A 405 21.88 7.55 -17.85
C ASP A 405 22.67 8.83 -17.53
N LEU A 406 23.43 9.30 -18.52
CA LEU A 406 24.21 10.54 -18.49
C LEU A 406 23.75 11.47 -19.63
N SER A 407 22.54 11.25 -20.17
CA SER A 407 22.03 12.03 -21.30
C SER A 407 21.83 13.51 -20.93
N SER A 408 21.87 14.38 -21.94
CA SER A 408 21.69 15.83 -21.80
C SER A 408 22.60 16.46 -20.72
N ASN A 409 23.89 16.14 -20.81
CA ASN A 409 24.96 16.76 -20.00
C ASN A 409 25.94 17.53 -20.91
N LEU A 410 27.07 17.97 -20.35
CA LEU A 410 28.10 18.76 -21.04
C LEU A 410 29.38 17.95 -21.27
N LEU A 411 29.26 16.62 -21.38
CA LEU A 411 30.40 15.72 -21.48
C LEU A 411 31.10 15.84 -22.84
N SER A 412 32.43 15.91 -22.80
CA SER A 412 33.30 15.80 -23.98
C SER A 412 33.92 14.41 -24.16
N SER A 413 34.03 13.66 -23.06
CA SER A 413 34.53 12.29 -23.00
C SER A 413 33.86 11.53 -21.86
N VAL A 414 33.97 10.19 -21.87
CA VAL A 414 33.52 9.31 -20.79
C VAL A 414 34.61 8.28 -20.50
N PRO A 415 34.83 7.89 -19.22
CA PRO A 415 35.78 6.85 -18.87
C PRO A 415 35.28 5.49 -19.36
N MET A 416 36.20 4.55 -19.59
CA MET A 416 35.85 3.17 -19.96
C MET A 416 35.87 2.23 -18.75
N GLU A 417 36.53 2.66 -17.70
CA GLU A 417 36.65 1.99 -16.41
C GLU A 417 35.27 1.99 -15.72
N GLY A 418 34.83 0.82 -15.24
CA GLY A 418 33.50 0.64 -14.62
C GLY A 418 32.34 0.39 -15.59
N PHE A 419 32.50 0.58 -16.91
CA PHE A 419 31.39 0.40 -17.88
C PHE A 419 31.21 -1.04 -18.39
N GLN A 420 32.09 -1.96 -18.00
CA GLN A 420 32.18 -3.32 -18.56
C GLN A 420 30.90 -4.15 -18.35
N ASP A 421 30.19 -3.90 -17.25
CA ASP A 421 29.01 -4.64 -16.84
C ASP A 421 27.67 -3.99 -17.22
N LEU A 422 27.72 -2.82 -17.87
CA LEU A 422 26.53 -2.09 -18.28
C LEU A 422 25.72 -2.85 -19.33
N THR A 423 24.41 -2.79 -19.19
CA THR A 423 23.42 -3.31 -20.15
C THR A 423 22.69 -2.17 -20.86
N HIS A 424 22.53 -1.03 -20.19
CA HIS A 424 21.88 0.16 -20.72
C HIS A 424 22.81 1.36 -20.47
N LEU A 425 23.15 2.08 -21.54
CA LEU A 425 23.96 3.29 -21.46
C LEU A 425 23.32 4.38 -22.32
N ARG A 426 23.02 5.52 -21.71
CA ARG A 426 22.47 6.67 -22.41
C ARG A 426 23.39 7.86 -22.30
N LEU A 427 23.76 8.40 -23.46
CA LEU A 427 24.67 9.52 -23.64
C LEU A 427 24.11 10.57 -24.61
N ALA A 428 22.88 10.40 -25.09
CA ALA A 428 22.21 11.35 -25.98
C ALA A 428 22.26 12.79 -25.41
N GLY A 429 22.19 13.81 -26.26
CA GLY A 429 22.28 15.22 -25.84
C GLY A 429 23.67 15.76 -25.47
N ASN A 430 24.70 14.92 -25.28
CA ASN A 430 26.08 15.38 -25.02
C ASN A 430 26.77 15.83 -26.33
N THR A 431 26.57 17.08 -26.75
CA THR A 431 27.02 17.59 -28.06
C THR A 431 28.54 17.71 -28.22
N ALA A 432 29.30 17.79 -27.14
CA ALA A 432 30.77 17.80 -27.19
C ALA A 432 31.36 16.40 -27.34
N LEU A 433 30.60 15.34 -27.04
CA LEU A 433 31.03 13.95 -27.11
C LEU A 433 31.01 13.45 -28.55
N ARG A 434 32.08 13.71 -29.29
CA ARG A 434 32.21 13.37 -30.72
C ARG A 434 32.93 12.04 -30.98
N HIS A 435 33.64 11.52 -30.00
CA HIS A 435 34.41 10.29 -30.13
C HIS A 435 33.50 9.05 -30.12
N THR A 436 33.87 8.02 -30.88
CA THR A 436 33.16 6.73 -30.89
C THR A 436 33.62 5.87 -29.72
N LEU A 437 32.69 5.20 -29.03
CA LEU A 437 33.04 4.26 -27.97
C LEU A 437 33.50 2.92 -28.56
N PRO A 438 34.55 2.28 -28.02
CA PRO A 438 35.00 0.98 -28.47
C PRO A 438 34.02 -0.12 -28.01
N ALA A 439 33.15 -0.59 -28.90
CA ALA A 439 32.14 -1.60 -28.61
C ALA A 439 32.71 -2.89 -27.97
N GLN A 440 33.96 -3.24 -28.29
CA GLN A 440 34.67 -4.40 -27.74
C GLN A 440 34.89 -4.31 -26.21
N ARG A 441 35.01 -3.10 -25.66
CA ARG A 441 35.15 -2.88 -24.21
C ARG A 441 33.81 -2.90 -23.46
N LEU A 442 32.68 -3.01 -24.19
CA LEU A 442 31.33 -2.92 -23.66
C LEU A 442 30.50 -4.16 -24.04
N PRO A 443 30.95 -5.37 -23.68
CA PRO A 443 30.41 -6.63 -24.22
C PRO A 443 29.00 -6.98 -23.77
N LYS A 444 28.52 -6.38 -22.66
CA LYS A 444 27.21 -6.65 -22.07
C LYS A 444 26.13 -5.63 -22.46
N LEU A 445 26.48 -4.56 -23.17
CA LEU A 445 25.52 -3.55 -23.60
C LEU A 445 24.45 -4.16 -24.51
N ARG A 446 23.19 -3.79 -24.23
CA ARG A 446 22.00 -4.18 -24.99
C ARG A 446 21.22 -2.99 -25.48
N VAL A 447 21.28 -1.87 -24.77
CA VAL A 447 20.64 -0.61 -25.16
C VAL A 447 21.67 0.48 -25.08
N VAL A 448 21.79 1.24 -26.17
CA VAL A 448 22.68 2.39 -26.23
C VAL A 448 22.00 3.56 -26.92
N GLU A 449 22.15 4.73 -26.32
CA GLU A 449 21.69 6.00 -26.89
C GLU A 449 22.90 6.94 -26.97
N MET A 450 23.23 7.39 -28.19
CA MET A 450 24.40 8.22 -28.45
C MET A 450 23.99 9.61 -28.93
N PRO A 451 24.83 10.64 -28.72
CA PRO A 451 24.59 11.98 -29.27
C PRO A 451 24.43 11.99 -30.79
N TYR A 452 25.19 11.14 -31.50
CA TYR A 452 25.20 11.13 -32.95
C TYR A 452 24.99 9.73 -33.54
N ALA A 453 24.25 9.70 -34.66
CA ALA A 453 23.96 8.50 -35.44
C ALA A 453 25.22 7.69 -35.85
N PHE A 454 26.32 8.35 -36.20
CA PHE A 454 27.53 7.66 -36.66
C PHE A 454 28.23 6.88 -35.54
N GLN A 455 28.10 7.30 -34.27
CA GLN A 455 28.71 6.61 -33.13
C GLN A 455 28.06 5.25 -32.90
N CYS A 456 26.76 5.17 -33.17
CA CYS A 456 25.99 3.96 -33.15
C CYS A 456 26.45 2.91 -34.18
N CYS A 457 27.01 3.33 -35.32
CA CYS A 457 27.54 2.40 -36.33
C CYS A 457 28.66 1.51 -35.79
N ALA A 458 29.43 1.98 -34.80
CA ALA A 458 30.48 1.18 -34.14
C ALA A 458 29.95 -0.05 -33.40
N PHE A 459 28.66 -0.07 -33.03
CA PHE A 459 27.99 -1.19 -32.37
C PHE A 459 27.25 -2.10 -33.36
N VAL A 460 26.78 -1.55 -34.48
CA VAL A 460 26.06 -2.30 -35.53
C VAL A 460 27.03 -3.01 -36.49
N ALA A 461 28.18 -2.40 -36.78
CA ALA A 461 29.25 -3.01 -37.55
C ALA A 461 29.99 -4.03 -36.66
N GLY A 462 29.47 -5.26 -36.59
CA GLY A 462 30.13 -6.34 -35.88
C GLY A 462 31.55 -6.63 -36.42
N PRO A 463 32.43 -7.25 -35.63
CA PRO A 463 33.72 -7.73 -36.13
C PRO A 463 33.48 -8.72 -37.27
N GLY A 464 34.20 -8.59 -38.39
CA GLY A 464 34.14 -9.54 -39.49
C GLY A 464 34.24 -10.99 -38.99
N GLU A 465 33.25 -11.80 -39.36
CA GLU A 465 33.13 -13.28 -39.35
C GLU A 465 33.67 -14.14 -38.19
N ASN A 466 34.30 -13.60 -37.13
CA ASN A 466 34.94 -14.39 -36.07
C ASN A 466 34.61 -13.94 -34.63
N SER A 467 33.43 -13.34 -34.40
CA SER A 467 32.93 -13.00 -33.07
C SER A 467 32.01 -14.10 -32.51
N LYS A 468 32.30 -14.62 -31.31
CA LYS A 468 31.51 -15.65 -30.60
C LYS A 468 30.10 -15.21 -30.15
N TYR A 469 29.69 -13.95 -30.37
CA TYR A 469 28.37 -13.45 -29.99
C TYR A 469 27.86 -12.42 -31.03
N PRO A 470 26.95 -12.79 -31.96
CA PRO A 470 26.40 -11.84 -32.91
C PRO A 470 25.15 -11.20 -32.31
N TYR A 471 25.30 -10.07 -31.62
CA TYR A 471 24.15 -9.23 -31.26
C TYR A 471 23.65 -8.51 -32.51
N ILE A 472 22.37 -8.70 -32.87
CA ILE A 472 21.73 -7.95 -33.96
C ILE A 472 21.10 -6.71 -33.34
N TRP A 473 21.80 -5.58 -33.49
CA TRP A 473 21.34 -4.27 -33.06
C TRP A 473 20.27 -3.72 -34.01
N LYS A 474 19.09 -3.39 -33.48
CA LYS A 474 17.98 -2.77 -34.23
C LYS A 474 17.73 -1.36 -33.73
N THR A 475 17.64 -0.42 -34.66
CA THR A 475 17.17 0.95 -34.39
C THR A 475 15.67 0.94 -34.14
N ARG A 476 15.20 1.46 -33.00
CA ARG A 476 13.76 1.76 -32.81
C ARG A 476 13.54 3.25 -33.05
N ASN A 477 12.49 3.57 -33.81
CA ASN A 477 12.13 4.89 -34.34
C ASN A 477 13.11 5.46 -35.39
N ILE A 478 12.86 5.09 -36.65
CA ILE A 478 13.29 5.88 -37.81
C ILE A 478 12.01 6.31 -38.54
N SER A 479 11.50 7.50 -38.24
CA SER A 479 11.01 8.31 -39.36
C SER A 479 12.25 8.86 -40.05
N LYS A 480 12.30 8.67 -41.36
CA LYS A 480 13.42 8.99 -42.26
C LYS A 480 14.03 10.35 -41.93
N ASP A 481 15.35 10.39 -41.67
CA ASP A 481 16.30 11.29 -42.34
C ASP A 481 17.72 11.12 -41.79
N LEU A 482 18.62 10.67 -42.66
CA LEU A 482 20.04 10.43 -42.38
C LEU A 482 20.90 11.70 -42.36
N VAL A 483 20.29 12.90 -42.23
CA VAL A 483 20.99 14.18 -42.46
C VAL A 483 20.76 15.26 -41.38
N THR A 484 19.89 15.03 -40.38
CA THR A 484 19.42 16.14 -39.51
C THR A 484 19.84 16.09 -38.03
N GLY A 485 20.81 15.26 -37.64
CA GLY A 485 21.40 15.36 -36.29
C GLY A 485 20.42 15.09 -35.13
N LYS A 486 19.46 14.17 -35.32
CA LYS A 486 18.56 13.70 -34.26
C LYS A 486 19.04 12.39 -33.62
N GLU A 487 18.68 12.24 -32.35
CA GLU A 487 18.97 11.12 -31.46
C GLU A 487 18.53 9.77 -32.06
N ILE A 488 19.36 8.74 -31.89
CA ILE A 488 19.06 7.38 -32.39
C ILE A 488 19.14 6.38 -31.22
N HIS A 489 18.03 5.69 -30.98
CA HIS A 489 17.94 4.61 -30.00
C HIS A 489 18.25 3.27 -30.67
N ILE A 490 19.19 2.51 -30.10
CA ILE A 490 19.51 1.17 -30.61
C ILE A 490 19.34 0.13 -29.51
N VAL A 491 18.59 -0.93 -29.85
CA VAL A 491 18.29 -2.06 -28.98
C VAL A 491 18.81 -3.34 -29.63
N ALA A 492 19.60 -4.11 -28.91
CA ALA A 492 20.03 -5.45 -29.33
C ALA A 492 18.88 -6.46 -29.17
N ASN A 493 18.52 -7.15 -30.25
CA ASN A 493 17.66 -8.33 -30.18
C ASN A 493 18.51 -9.60 -30.16
N GLN A 494 18.18 -10.56 -29.28
CA GLN A 494 18.68 -11.92 -29.41
C GLN A 494 18.05 -12.57 -30.65
N GLY A 495 18.87 -13.01 -31.60
CA GLY A 495 18.40 -13.80 -32.74
C GLY A 495 18.01 -15.20 -32.28
N THR A 496 16.72 -15.52 -32.36
CA THR A 496 16.27 -16.91 -32.49
C THR A 496 16.72 -17.41 -33.87
N TYR A 497 17.76 -18.24 -33.90
CA TYR A 497 18.12 -18.98 -35.11
C TYR A 497 17.01 -20.01 -35.40
N LEU A 498 16.09 -19.66 -36.30
CA LEU A 498 15.34 -20.66 -37.05
C LEU A 498 16.33 -21.42 -37.94
N LYS A 499 16.38 -22.74 -37.73
CA LYS A 499 17.16 -23.72 -38.51
C LYS A 499 17.04 -23.43 -40.02
N LYS A 500 18.19 -23.35 -40.70
CA LYS A 500 18.28 -23.62 -42.14
C LYS A 500 17.80 -25.04 -42.40
N ASN A 501 16.64 -25.20 -43.02
CA ASN A 501 16.37 -26.37 -43.86
C ASN A 501 16.62 -25.96 -45.30
N ASN A 502 17.72 -26.46 -45.86
CA ASN A 502 17.90 -26.56 -47.31
C ASN A 502 16.99 -27.67 -47.85
N PRO A 503 16.44 -27.56 -49.07
CA PRO A 503 16.29 -28.70 -49.94
C PRO A 503 17.63 -29.10 -50.58
#